data_AF-A0A7S0AK49-F1
#
_entry.id   AF-A0A7S0AK49-F1
#
_cell.length_a   1.000
_cell.length_b   1.000
_cell.length_c   1.000
_cell.angle_alpha   90.00
_cell.angle_beta   90.00
_cell.angle_gamma   90.00
#
_symmetry.space_group_name_H-M   'P 1'
#
loop_
_entity.id
_entity.type
_entity.pdbx_description
1 polymer ?
#
loop_
_entity_poly.entity_id
_entity_poly.type
_entity_poly.pdbx_seq_one_letter_code
_entity_poly.pdbx_strand_id
1 'polypeptide(L)'
;MSDKEKKEVTFDTKSEKELTYDDKSGRFFETGDSVECIPEDEYCAVDKDTGEMIRLTVEEKERIFLDALQSYYVSGRQMLNDEEFDLLKEDLAWNGSDVAVLNRQEARFLAATQAYMKGEPMMSDVEFDALKSELREEGSRFAVDTEPKCYVDTGICKVTMQEDKFRNNLLYLPAGAILTVGWLALGFEIIEPLIRLNPLVLLLLGAYPIYQGSLIITNDFLFPNNKIVYGPCPSCEVNQRVYFGNILGVEGFNDVATSKCTNCKVQFQVQKKS
;
A
#
# COMPACT_ATOMS: atom_id res chain seq x y z
N MET A 1 20.40 -48.90 25.36
CA MET A 1 19.80 -48.64 24.03
C MET A 1 18.88 -47.46 24.25
N SER A 2 19.37 -46.26 23.92
CA SER A 2 18.72 -44.98 24.24
C SER A 2 17.62 -44.68 23.23
N ASP A 3 16.40 -44.51 23.72
CA ASP A 3 15.30 -43.94 22.95
C ASP A 3 15.53 -42.43 22.79
N LYS A 4 15.73 -41.99 21.54
CA LYS A 4 15.74 -40.59 21.13
C LYS A 4 14.33 -40.22 20.69
N GLU A 5 13.63 -39.48 21.55
CA GLU A 5 12.37 -38.83 21.22
C GLU A 5 12.66 -37.63 20.29
N LYS A 6 12.23 -37.73 19.03
CA LYS A 6 12.25 -36.63 18.07
C LYS A 6 11.20 -35.60 18.50
N LYS A 7 11.64 -34.44 18.98
CA LYS A 7 10.77 -33.26 19.08
C LYS A 7 10.63 -32.64 17.69
N GLU A 8 9.41 -32.69 17.20
CA GLU A 8 8.92 -32.05 15.99
C GLU A 8 8.94 -30.53 16.22
N VAL A 9 9.74 -29.81 15.43
CA VAL A 9 9.80 -28.34 15.47
C VAL A 9 8.63 -27.83 14.62
N THR A 10 7.54 -27.46 15.28
CA THR A 10 6.47 -26.68 14.68
C THR A 10 6.93 -25.23 14.54
N PHE A 11 7.16 -24.80 13.30
CA PHE A 11 7.29 -23.39 12.96
C PHE A 11 5.90 -22.75 13.06
N ASP A 12 5.62 -22.10 14.20
CA ASP A 12 4.46 -21.23 14.32
C ASP A 12 4.69 -19.99 13.46
N THR A 13 3.79 -19.78 12.52
CA THR A 13 3.76 -18.64 11.62
C THR A 13 2.94 -17.54 12.30
N LYS A 14 3.60 -16.42 12.63
CA LYS A 14 3.03 -15.22 13.26
C LYS A 14 2.42 -15.46 14.66
N SER A 15 3.26 -15.46 15.69
CA SER A 15 2.82 -15.05 17.03
C SER A 15 2.57 -13.53 17.01
N GLU A 16 1.32 -13.13 16.97
CA GLU A 16 0.92 -11.75 17.27
C GLU A 16 1.33 -11.47 18.72
N LYS A 17 2.34 -10.61 18.92
CA LYS A 17 2.85 -10.30 20.25
C LYS A 17 1.82 -9.43 20.97
N GLU A 18 1.16 -9.97 21.98
CA GLU A 18 0.17 -9.21 22.77
C GLU A 18 0.87 -8.27 23.76
N LEU A 19 0.38 -7.03 23.87
CA LEU A 19 0.84 -6.05 24.86
C LEU A 19 0.26 -6.38 26.24
N THR A 20 1.13 -6.71 27.19
CA THR A 20 0.77 -6.93 28.60
C THR A 20 1.20 -5.73 29.44
N TYR A 21 0.31 -5.24 30.31
CA TYR A 21 0.62 -4.19 31.28
C TYR A 21 1.14 -4.80 32.59
N ASP A 22 2.29 -4.32 33.07
CA ASP A 22 2.83 -4.70 34.37
C ASP A 22 2.56 -3.61 35.42
N ASP A 23 1.78 -3.96 36.44
CA ASP A 23 1.43 -3.06 37.55
C ASP A 23 2.64 -2.61 38.38
N LYS A 24 3.77 -3.33 38.34
CA LYS A 24 4.97 -3.00 39.14
C LYS A 24 5.85 -1.95 38.51
N SER A 25 6.06 -2.04 37.19
CA SER A 25 6.84 -1.06 36.42
C SER A 25 5.97 0.04 35.80
N GLY A 26 4.64 -0.13 35.77
CA GLY A 26 3.71 0.82 35.19
C GLY A 26 3.83 0.96 33.66
N ARG A 27 4.34 -0.09 32.98
CA ARG A 27 4.68 -0.09 31.56
C ARG A 27 4.05 -1.27 30.81
N PHE A 28 4.00 -1.14 29.48
CA PHE A 28 3.56 -2.18 28.57
C PHE A 28 4.76 -2.98 28.05
N PHE A 29 4.61 -4.30 27.93
CA PHE A 29 5.61 -5.22 27.38
C PHE A 29 4.98 -6.16 26.36
N GLU A 30 5.79 -6.66 25.43
CA GLU A 30 5.38 -7.69 24.48
C GLU A 30 5.45 -9.09 25.12
N THR A 31 4.44 -9.93 24.83
CA THR A 31 4.34 -11.28 25.41
C THR A 31 5.46 -12.19 24.91
N GLY A 32 6.24 -12.77 25.83
CA GLY A 32 7.33 -13.72 25.54
C GLY A 32 8.74 -13.16 25.67
N ASP A 33 8.88 -11.86 25.92
CA ASP A 33 10.17 -11.18 26.09
C ASP A 33 10.53 -11.02 27.58
N SER A 34 11.80 -11.24 27.93
CA SER A 34 12.33 -10.98 29.28
C SER A 34 12.41 -9.48 29.55
N VAL A 35 12.25 -9.07 30.81
CA VAL A 35 12.32 -7.64 31.23
C VAL A 35 13.72 -7.02 31.00
N GLU A 36 14.75 -7.85 30.95
CA GLU A 36 16.14 -7.42 30.79
C GLU A 36 16.49 -7.14 29.33
N CYS A 37 17.00 -5.93 29.08
CA CYS A 37 17.47 -5.49 27.76
C CYS A 37 18.95 -5.90 27.54
N ILE A 38 19.28 -6.39 26.35
CA ILE A 38 20.65 -6.76 25.96
C ILE A 38 21.21 -5.66 25.05
N PRO A 39 22.11 -4.78 25.55
CA PRO A 39 22.54 -3.58 24.82
C PRO A 39 23.38 -3.85 23.56
N GLU A 40 23.91 -5.07 23.41
CA GLU A 40 24.71 -5.47 22.25
C GLU A 40 23.84 -5.83 21.04
N ASP A 41 22.59 -6.27 21.28
CA ASP A 41 21.70 -6.82 20.25
C ASP A 41 20.41 -5.98 20.07
N GLU A 42 20.02 -5.17 21.07
CA GLU A 42 18.76 -4.42 21.09
C GLU A 42 18.95 -2.97 21.51
N TYR A 43 18.13 -2.07 20.94
CA TYR A 43 18.10 -0.68 21.39
C TYR A 43 17.32 -0.55 22.71
N CYS A 44 18.02 -0.14 23.77
CA CYS A 44 17.49 0.06 25.11
C CYS A 44 17.43 1.55 25.46
N ALA A 45 16.44 1.96 26.26
CA ALA A 45 16.43 3.27 26.90
C ALA A 45 16.97 3.18 28.33
N VAL A 46 17.57 4.27 28.81
CA VAL A 46 17.94 4.42 30.23
C VAL A 46 16.76 5.04 30.97
N ASP A 47 16.27 4.38 32.02
CA ASP A 47 15.27 4.98 32.90
C ASP A 47 15.86 6.14 33.71
N LYS A 48 15.16 7.27 33.77
CA LYS A 48 15.64 8.48 34.46
C LYS A 48 15.66 8.32 35.98
N ASP A 49 14.83 7.42 36.51
CA ASP A 49 14.65 7.24 37.95
C ASP A 49 15.53 6.11 38.52
N THR A 50 15.71 5.01 37.77
CA THR A 50 16.48 3.84 38.24
C THR A 50 17.87 3.74 37.61
N GLY A 51 18.12 4.39 36.48
CA GLY A 51 19.36 4.24 35.72
C GLY A 51 19.54 2.84 35.10
N GLU A 52 18.50 2.01 35.13
CA GLU A 52 18.50 0.68 34.54
C GLU A 52 18.14 0.75 33.04
N MET A 53 18.71 -0.16 32.25
CA MET A 53 18.43 -0.30 30.83
C MET A 53 17.12 -1.06 30.66
N ILE A 54 16.12 -0.38 30.09
CA ILE A 54 14.80 -0.93 29.85
C ILE A 54 14.63 -1.27 28.37
N ARG A 55 13.99 -2.39 28.10
CA ARG A 55 13.56 -2.75 26.75
C ARG A 55 12.31 -1.93 26.40
N LEU A 56 12.35 -1.30 25.23
CA LEU A 56 11.22 -0.55 24.67
C LEU A 56 10.35 -1.45 23.79
N THR A 57 9.06 -1.12 23.66
CA THR A 57 8.20 -1.79 22.67
C THR A 57 8.59 -1.38 21.25
N VAL A 58 8.18 -2.15 20.24
CA VAL A 58 8.43 -1.77 18.84
C VAL A 58 7.88 -0.38 18.54
N GLU A 59 6.67 -0.05 18.97
CA GLU A 59 6.04 1.26 18.72
C GLU A 59 6.81 2.43 19.38
N GLU A 60 7.36 2.22 20.58
CA GLU A 60 8.20 3.20 21.25
C GLU A 60 9.51 3.44 20.49
N LYS A 61 10.14 2.37 20.01
CA LYS A 61 11.34 2.42 19.16
C LYS A 61 11.04 3.15 17.85
N GLU A 62 9.93 2.86 17.18
CA GLU A 62 9.50 3.55 15.95
C GLU A 62 9.29 5.05 16.18
N ARG A 63 8.68 5.43 17.31
CA ARG A 63 8.49 6.83 17.66
C ARG A 63 9.82 7.56 17.85
N ILE A 64 10.79 6.94 18.53
CA ILE A 64 12.13 7.51 18.72
C ILE A 64 12.83 7.66 17.36
N PHE A 65 12.75 6.62 16.51
CA PHE A 65 13.34 6.64 15.18
C PHE A 65 12.79 7.79 14.31
N LEU A 66 11.47 7.97 14.29
CA LEU A 66 10.84 9.06 13.54
C LEU A 66 11.20 10.45 14.09
N ASP A 67 11.26 10.61 15.42
CA ASP A 67 11.63 11.89 16.04
C ASP A 67 13.11 12.23 15.83
N ALA A 68 14.00 11.23 15.81
CA ALA A 68 15.41 11.39 15.45
C ALA A 68 15.57 11.82 13.98
N LEU A 69 14.88 11.15 13.04
CA LEU A 69 14.86 11.54 11.64
C LEU A 69 14.32 12.97 11.44
N GLN A 70 13.21 13.31 12.09
CA GLN A 70 12.63 14.65 12.01
C GLN A 70 13.61 15.70 12.55
N SER A 71 14.21 15.46 13.71
CA SER A 71 15.17 16.38 14.34
C SER A 71 16.40 16.61 13.46
N TYR A 72 16.91 15.56 12.81
CA TYR A 72 18.03 15.64 11.89
C TYR A 72 17.68 16.44 10.63
N TYR A 73 16.57 16.12 9.96
CA TYR A 73 16.20 16.74 8.68
C TYR A 73 15.61 18.15 8.80
N VAL A 74 14.90 18.44 9.89
CA VAL A 74 14.21 19.73 10.09
C VAL A 74 15.06 20.67 10.94
N SER A 75 15.57 20.19 12.07
CA SER A 75 16.28 21.04 13.05
C SER A 75 17.80 20.99 12.92
N GLY A 76 18.35 20.04 12.16
CA GLY A 76 19.79 19.77 12.11
C GLY A 76 20.36 19.27 13.44
N ARG A 77 19.50 18.85 14.38
CA ARG A 77 19.91 18.36 15.71
C ARG A 77 19.98 16.85 15.70
N GLN A 78 21.11 16.34 16.16
CA GLN A 78 21.32 14.92 16.36
C GLN A 78 20.81 14.52 17.75
N MET A 79 19.72 13.74 17.79
CA MET A 79 19.11 13.24 19.04
C MET A 79 19.79 11.97 19.56
N LEU A 80 20.35 11.16 18.65
CA LEU A 80 21.02 9.89 18.90
C LEU A 80 22.37 9.89 18.21
N ASN A 81 23.38 9.29 18.82
CA ASN A 81 24.65 9.09 18.12
C ASN A 81 24.46 8.17 16.90
N ASP A 82 25.38 8.22 15.93
CA ASP A 82 25.31 7.40 14.71
C ASP A 82 25.23 5.90 15.04
N GLU A 83 26.01 5.43 16.03
CA GLU A 83 25.99 4.04 16.50
C GLU A 83 24.65 3.63 17.12
N GLU A 84 24.05 4.51 17.93
CA GLU A 84 22.74 4.26 18.57
C GLU A 84 21.62 4.26 17.52
N PHE A 85 21.73 5.14 16.52
CA PHE A 85 20.78 5.22 15.42
C PHE A 85 20.83 3.99 14.51
N ASP A 86 22.04 3.52 14.18
CA ASP A 86 22.22 2.31 13.38
C ASP A 86 21.72 1.06 14.13
N LEU A 87 22.01 0.95 15.44
CA LEU A 87 21.47 -0.13 16.28
C LEU A 87 19.93 -0.12 16.33
N LEU A 88 19.32 1.05 16.55
CA LEU A 88 17.86 1.21 16.55
C LEU A 88 17.25 0.82 15.20
N LYS A 89 17.91 1.19 14.10
CA LYS A 89 17.45 0.86 12.74
C LYS A 89 17.54 -0.64 12.47
N GLU A 90 18.63 -1.29 12.87
CA GLU A 90 18.79 -2.74 12.72
C GLU A 90 17.74 -3.49 13.53
N ASP A 91 17.57 -3.13 14.80
CA ASP A 91 16.57 -3.73 15.69
C ASP A 91 15.13 -3.55 15.15
N LEU A 92 14.77 -2.36 14.66
CA LEU A 92 13.49 -2.15 14.00
C LEU A 92 13.33 -2.99 12.73
N ALA A 93 14.39 -3.12 11.92
CA ALA A 93 14.37 -3.97 10.73
C ALA A 93 14.20 -5.46 11.08
N TRP A 94 14.83 -5.94 12.16
CA TRP A 94 14.67 -7.30 12.67
C TRP A 94 13.27 -7.58 13.19
N ASN A 95 12.65 -6.61 13.86
CA ASN A 95 11.26 -6.69 14.32
C ASN A 95 10.24 -6.55 13.17
N GLY A 96 10.69 -6.32 11.93
CA GLY A 96 9.82 -6.18 10.76
C GLY A 96 9.05 -4.86 10.73
N SER A 97 9.58 -3.83 11.39
CA SER A 97 9.00 -2.49 11.37
C SER A 97 9.02 -1.91 9.97
N ASP A 98 7.89 -1.33 9.57
CA ASP A 98 7.75 -0.68 8.27
C ASP A 98 8.57 0.61 8.20
N VAL A 99 8.76 1.32 9.32
CA VAL A 99 9.48 2.60 9.34
C VAL A 99 11.00 2.45 9.22
N ALA A 100 11.55 1.26 9.44
CA ALA A 100 12.98 1.01 9.25
C ALA A 100 13.40 1.11 7.77
N VAL A 101 12.46 0.85 6.85
CA VAL A 101 12.70 0.77 5.39
C VAL A 101 11.97 1.91 4.67
N LEU A 102 12.15 3.13 5.17
CA LEU A 102 11.57 4.32 4.55
C LEU A 102 12.37 4.80 3.34
N ASN A 103 11.68 5.09 2.25
CA ASN A 103 12.21 5.94 1.20
C ASN A 103 12.29 7.40 1.70
N ARG A 104 13.17 8.22 1.10
CA ARG A 104 13.34 9.63 1.43
C ARG A 104 12.03 10.42 1.32
N GLN A 105 11.19 10.12 0.31
CA GLN A 105 9.90 10.75 0.13
C GLN A 105 8.89 10.35 1.22
N GLU A 106 8.88 9.08 1.62
CA GLU A 106 8.03 8.57 2.71
C GLU A 106 8.43 9.17 4.05
N ALA A 107 9.73 9.24 4.35
CA ALA A 107 10.24 9.93 5.54
C ALA A 107 9.82 11.40 5.55
N ARG A 108 9.88 12.09 4.40
CA ARG A 108 9.40 13.48 4.26
C ARG A 108 7.90 13.60 4.50
N PHE A 109 7.10 12.66 4.00
CA PHE A 109 5.64 12.63 4.18
C PHE A 109 5.25 12.39 5.64
N LEU A 110 5.91 11.46 6.32
CA LEU A 110 5.69 11.18 7.74
C LEU A 110 6.11 12.37 8.60
N ALA A 111 7.28 12.96 8.34
CA ALA A 111 7.75 14.15 9.04
C ALA A 111 6.78 15.33 8.86
N ALA A 112 6.24 15.52 7.65
CA ALA A 112 5.26 16.57 7.38
C ALA A 112 3.94 16.36 8.11
N THR A 113 3.46 15.11 8.14
CA THR A 113 2.26 14.73 8.88
C THR A 113 2.45 14.95 10.38
N GLN A 114 3.61 14.54 10.93
CA GLN A 114 3.94 14.74 12.34
C GLN A 114 4.05 16.22 12.70
N ALA A 115 4.70 17.03 11.85
CA ALA A 115 4.86 18.46 12.06
C ALA A 115 3.50 19.19 12.02
N TYR A 116 2.61 18.81 11.10
CA TYR A 116 1.23 19.29 11.05
C TYR A 116 0.46 18.95 12.34
N MET A 117 0.58 17.72 12.84
CA MET A 117 -0.05 17.32 14.12
C MET A 117 0.52 18.08 15.33
N LYS A 118 1.81 18.44 15.29
CA LYS A 118 2.47 19.30 16.30
C LYS A 118 2.08 20.78 16.17
N GLY A 119 1.38 21.19 15.10
CA GLY A 119 0.97 22.57 14.84
C GLY A 119 2.00 23.42 14.11
N GLU A 120 3.10 22.82 13.64
CA GLU A 120 4.20 23.49 12.94
C GLU A 120 4.36 22.90 11.52
N PRO A 121 3.53 23.33 10.54
CA PRO A 121 3.59 22.76 9.20
C PRO A 121 4.93 23.07 8.51
N MET A 122 5.60 22.04 7.98
CA MET A 122 6.90 22.17 7.30
C MET A 122 6.81 22.38 5.78
N MET A 123 5.63 22.19 5.19
CA MET A 123 5.37 22.36 3.75
C MET A 123 3.95 22.89 3.53
N SER A 124 3.68 23.42 2.34
CA SER A 124 2.34 23.88 1.98
C SER A 124 1.40 22.73 1.63
N ASP A 125 0.09 22.96 1.75
CA ASP A 125 -0.95 21.96 1.44
C ASP A 125 -0.83 21.40 0.01
N VAL A 126 -0.47 22.26 -0.95
CA VAL A 126 -0.28 21.87 -2.36
C VAL A 126 0.90 20.92 -2.52
N GLU A 127 2.02 21.20 -1.84
CA GLU A 127 3.18 20.32 -1.86
C GLU A 127 2.92 18.99 -1.15
N PHE A 128 2.16 19.03 -0.06
CA PHE A 128 1.75 17.84 0.68
C PHE A 128 0.84 16.94 -0.15
N ASP A 129 -0.16 17.51 -0.82
CA ASP A 129 -1.07 16.76 -1.69
C ASP A 129 -0.34 16.16 -2.89
N ALA A 130 0.60 16.89 -3.48
CA ALA A 130 1.46 16.39 -4.55
C ALA A 130 2.31 15.19 -4.08
N LEU A 131 3.01 15.33 -2.95
CA LEU A 131 3.84 14.26 -2.38
C LEU A 131 3.00 13.02 -2.03
N LYS A 132 1.81 13.23 -1.47
CA LYS A 132 0.88 12.16 -1.14
C LYS A 132 0.38 11.44 -2.40
N SER A 133 0.13 12.17 -3.49
CA SER A 133 -0.28 11.57 -4.75
C SER A 133 0.82 10.72 -5.38
N GLU A 134 2.06 11.20 -5.38
CA GLU A 134 3.24 10.47 -5.88
C GLU A 134 3.45 9.17 -5.09
N LEU A 135 3.47 9.25 -3.76
CA LEU A 135 3.62 8.08 -2.89
C LEU A 135 2.49 7.05 -3.07
N ARG A 136 1.27 7.48 -3.43
CA ARG A 136 0.17 6.56 -3.73
C ARG A 136 0.34 5.86 -5.07
N GLU A 137 0.82 6.57 -6.08
CA GLU A 137 1.13 5.98 -7.39
C GLU A 137 2.28 4.97 -7.29
N GLU A 138 3.27 5.23 -6.44
CA GLU A 138 4.35 4.29 -6.11
C GLU A 138 3.87 3.08 -5.28
N GLY A 139 2.71 3.19 -4.64
CA GLY A 139 2.16 2.15 -3.77
C GLY A 139 2.80 2.12 -2.38
N SER A 140 3.25 3.27 -1.88
CA SER A 140 3.78 3.43 -0.52
C SER A 140 2.78 2.94 0.52
N ARG A 141 3.28 2.15 1.47
CA ARG A 141 2.50 1.58 2.58
C ARG A 141 2.02 2.66 3.56
N PHE A 142 2.65 3.83 3.57
CA PHE A 142 2.31 4.94 4.46
C PHE A 142 1.24 5.87 3.89
N ALA A 143 1.22 6.05 2.57
CA ALA A 143 0.25 6.93 1.90
C ALA A 143 -1.05 6.21 1.50
N VAL A 144 -1.01 4.88 1.43
CA VAL A 144 -2.14 3.99 1.11
C VAL A 144 -2.68 3.35 2.39
N ASP A 145 -3.86 3.81 2.82
CA ASP A 145 -4.65 3.17 3.87
C ASP A 145 -5.39 1.95 3.28
N THR A 146 -4.81 0.75 3.39
CA THR A 146 -5.45 -0.51 2.96
C THR A 146 -6.58 -0.94 3.89
N GLU A 147 -6.50 -0.55 5.15
CA GLU A 147 -7.49 -0.83 6.19
C GLU A 147 -8.34 0.41 6.48
N PRO A 148 -9.63 0.23 6.84
CA PRO A 148 -10.49 1.36 7.12
C PRO A 148 -10.09 2.05 8.43
N LYS A 149 -9.62 3.30 8.33
CA LYS A 149 -9.34 4.15 9.50
C LYS A 149 -10.56 5.00 9.81
N CYS A 150 -11.16 4.75 10.97
CA CYS A 150 -12.32 5.50 11.47
C CYS A 150 -11.88 6.54 12.50
N TYR A 151 -12.27 7.79 12.28
CA TYR A 151 -12.02 8.87 13.24
C TYR A 151 -13.21 8.98 14.19
N VAL A 152 -12.98 8.78 15.48
CA VAL A 152 -14.03 8.83 16.52
C VAL A 152 -14.72 10.19 16.55
N ASP A 153 -13.97 11.27 16.39
CA ASP A 153 -14.48 12.64 16.50
C ASP A 153 -15.42 13.04 15.35
N THR A 154 -15.14 12.55 14.13
CA THR A 154 -15.94 12.89 12.94
C THR A 154 -16.97 11.80 12.60
N GLY A 155 -16.78 10.58 13.10
CA GLY A 155 -17.55 9.41 12.70
C GLY A 155 -17.31 8.98 11.25
N ILE A 156 -16.29 9.52 10.58
CA ILE A 156 -15.97 9.24 9.18
C ILE A 156 -14.90 8.16 9.11
N CYS A 157 -15.19 7.08 8.37
CA CYS A 157 -14.24 6.03 8.04
C CYS A 157 -13.71 6.24 6.62
N LYS A 158 -12.39 6.25 6.48
CA LYS A 158 -11.70 6.39 5.19
C LYS A 158 -10.92 5.13 4.84
N VAL A 159 -10.80 4.85 3.55
CA VAL A 159 -10.01 3.77 2.99
C VAL A 159 -9.58 4.16 1.58
N THR A 160 -8.39 3.76 1.15
CA THR A 160 -7.93 3.92 -0.23
C THR A 160 -8.25 2.69 -1.05
N MET A 161 -8.93 2.89 -2.18
CA MET A 161 -9.24 1.83 -3.14
C MET A 161 -8.08 1.71 -4.13
N GLN A 162 -7.65 0.48 -4.43
CA GLN A 162 -6.57 0.19 -5.36
C GLN A 162 -7.10 -0.04 -6.78
N GLU A 163 -6.27 0.20 -7.79
CA GLU A 163 -6.64 -0.04 -9.19
C GLU A 163 -6.60 -1.53 -9.54
N ASP A 164 -7.71 -2.05 -10.08
CA ASP A 164 -7.77 -3.43 -10.58
C ASP A 164 -7.21 -3.49 -12.01
N LYS A 165 -5.87 -3.51 -12.13
CA LYS A 165 -5.18 -3.56 -13.44
C LYS A 165 -5.63 -4.76 -14.28
N PHE A 166 -5.87 -5.90 -13.66
CA PHE A 166 -6.28 -7.11 -14.37
C PHE A 166 -7.64 -6.93 -15.05
N ARG A 167 -8.65 -6.48 -14.30
CA ARG A 167 -9.99 -6.27 -14.88
C ARG A 167 -10.05 -5.07 -15.79
N ASN A 168 -9.29 -4.03 -15.50
CA ASN A 168 -9.22 -2.87 -16.40
C ASN A 168 -8.66 -3.30 -17.76
N ASN A 169 -7.61 -4.14 -17.77
CA ASN A 169 -7.08 -4.71 -19.01
C ASN A 169 -8.06 -5.67 -19.70
N LEU A 170 -8.90 -6.38 -18.94
CA LEU A 170 -9.93 -7.26 -19.49
C LEU A 170 -10.97 -6.51 -20.34
N LEU A 171 -11.20 -5.23 -20.08
CA LEU A 171 -12.14 -4.40 -20.86
C LEU A 171 -11.72 -4.24 -22.32
N TYR A 172 -10.42 -4.39 -22.63
CA TYR A 172 -9.89 -4.28 -23.99
C TYR A 172 -10.00 -5.57 -24.81
N LEU A 173 -10.28 -6.71 -24.16
CA LEU A 173 -10.33 -8.01 -24.85
C LEU A 173 -11.43 -8.11 -25.92
N PRO A 174 -12.67 -7.62 -25.71
CA PRO A 174 -13.71 -7.73 -26.74
C PRO A 174 -13.32 -7.03 -28.05
N ALA A 175 -12.79 -5.80 -27.95
CA ALA A 175 -12.32 -5.05 -29.11
C ALA A 175 -11.09 -5.73 -29.76
N GLY A 176 -10.13 -6.17 -28.94
CA GLY A 176 -8.95 -6.90 -29.43
C GLY A 176 -9.31 -8.19 -30.16
N ALA A 177 -10.29 -8.96 -29.67
CA ALA A 177 -10.73 -10.21 -30.28
C ALA A 177 -11.36 -9.96 -31.66
N ILE A 178 -12.24 -8.97 -31.79
CA ILE A 178 -12.87 -8.60 -33.07
C ILE A 178 -11.80 -8.17 -34.08
N LEU A 179 -10.87 -7.31 -33.66
CA LEU A 179 -9.76 -6.85 -34.51
C LEU A 179 -8.83 -7.99 -34.91
N THR A 180 -8.56 -8.94 -34.02
CA THR A 180 -7.72 -10.11 -34.32
C THR A 180 -8.38 -10.98 -35.37
N VAL A 181 -9.69 -11.24 -35.25
CA VAL A 181 -10.45 -12.01 -36.25
C VAL A 181 -10.45 -11.28 -37.60
N GLY A 182 -10.70 -9.96 -37.60
CA GLY A 182 -10.66 -9.14 -38.82
C GLY A 182 -9.28 -9.15 -39.49
N TRP A 183 -8.20 -9.03 -38.70
CA TRP A 183 -6.82 -9.07 -39.19
C TRP A 183 -6.47 -10.43 -39.81
N LEU A 184 -6.85 -11.53 -39.14
CA LEU A 184 -6.63 -12.86 -39.67
C LEU A 184 -7.42 -13.07 -40.96
N ALA A 185 -8.71 -12.69 -41.00
CA ALA A 185 -9.53 -12.81 -42.20
C ALA A 185 -8.92 -12.05 -43.39
N LEU A 186 -8.48 -10.80 -43.17
CA LEU A 186 -7.79 -10.01 -44.20
C LEU A 186 -6.47 -10.65 -44.64
N GLY A 187 -5.69 -11.20 -43.70
CA GLY A 187 -4.43 -11.87 -44.03
C GLY A 187 -4.62 -13.15 -44.83
N PHE A 188 -5.63 -13.96 -44.50
CA PHE A 188 -5.97 -15.19 -45.23
C PHE A 188 -6.53 -14.91 -46.63
N GLU A 189 -7.42 -13.92 -46.78
CA GLU A 189 -8.03 -13.65 -48.08
C GLU A 189 -7.14 -12.84 -49.02
N ILE A 190 -6.36 -11.89 -48.50
CA ILE A 190 -5.65 -10.90 -49.33
C ILE A 190 -4.14 -11.18 -49.37
N ILE A 191 -3.53 -11.58 -48.26
CA ILE A 191 -2.07 -11.68 -48.14
C ILE A 191 -1.55 -13.07 -48.52
N GLU A 192 -2.24 -14.15 -48.10
CA GLU A 192 -1.81 -15.52 -48.41
C GLU A 192 -1.70 -15.85 -49.91
N PRO A 193 -2.56 -15.32 -50.81
CA PRO A 193 -2.37 -15.51 -52.25
C PRO A 193 -1.06 -14.94 -52.78
N LEU A 194 -0.49 -13.93 -52.11
CA LEU A 194 0.79 -13.29 -52.47
C LEU A 194 1.98 -13.95 -51.79
N ILE A 195 1.88 -14.21 -50.48
CA ILE A 195 2.95 -14.77 -49.66
C ILE A 195 2.33 -15.72 -48.63
N ARG A 196 2.69 -17.00 -48.72
CA ARG A 196 2.30 -18.02 -47.74
C ARG A 196 2.99 -17.76 -46.39
N LEU A 197 2.31 -17.05 -45.50
CA LEU A 197 2.79 -16.80 -44.14
C LEU A 197 2.17 -17.79 -43.17
N ASN A 198 2.92 -18.20 -42.16
CA ASN A 198 2.37 -18.96 -41.05
C ASN A 198 1.40 -18.06 -40.26
N PRO A 199 0.21 -18.54 -39.85
CA PRO A 199 -0.77 -17.76 -39.09
C PRO A 199 -0.19 -17.11 -37.82
N LEU A 200 0.79 -17.74 -37.18
CA LEU A 200 1.46 -17.17 -36.00
C LEU A 200 2.30 -15.94 -36.38
N VAL A 201 2.95 -15.95 -37.54
CA VAL A 201 3.73 -14.81 -38.04
C VAL A 201 2.79 -13.68 -38.47
N LEU A 202 1.67 -14.02 -39.12
CA LEU A 202 0.64 -13.05 -39.48
C LEU A 202 0.06 -12.36 -38.23
N LEU A 203 -0.21 -13.12 -37.16
CA LEU A 203 -0.70 -12.57 -35.89
C LEU A 203 0.34 -11.66 -35.23
N LEU A 204 1.62 -12.06 -35.23
CA LEU A 204 2.70 -11.23 -34.70
C LEU A 204 2.85 -9.90 -35.45
N LEU A 205 2.74 -9.91 -36.79
CA LEU A 205 2.74 -8.70 -37.60
C LEU A 205 1.54 -7.79 -37.29
N GLY A 206 0.39 -8.39 -36.98
CA GLY A 206 -0.83 -7.68 -36.59
C GLY A 206 -0.88 -7.21 -35.14
N ALA A 207 0.02 -7.68 -34.27
CA ALA A 207 -0.11 -7.45 -32.83
C ALA A 207 -0.11 -5.96 -32.47
N TYR A 208 0.78 -5.17 -33.08
CA TYR A 208 0.85 -3.72 -32.84
C TYR A 208 -0.41 -2.97 -33.31
N PRO A 209 -0.88 -3.09 -34.57
CA PRO A 209 -2.10 -2.40 -35.00
C PRO A 209 -3.35 -2.91 -34.28
N ILE A 210 -3.44 -4.20 -33.93
CA ILE A 210 -4.55 -4.74 -33.13
C ILE A 210 -4.57 -4.10 -31.73
N TYR A 211 -3.41 -3.98 -31.08
CA TYR A 211 -3.32 -3.36 -29.76
C TYR A 211 -3.68 -1.87 -29.79
N GLN A 212 -3.16 -1.11 -30.76
CA GLN A 212 -3.52 0.31 -30.89
C GLN A 212 -5.01 0.49 -31.24
N GLY A 213 -5.54 -0.34 -32.13
CA GLY A 213 -6.96 -0.33 -32.47
C GLY A 213 -7.85 -0.70 -31.28
N SER A 214 -7.44 -1.66 -30.44
CA SER A 214 -8.21 -2.04 -29.26
C SER A 214 -8.24 -0.92 -28.22
N LEU A 215 -7.14 -0.18 -28.03
CA LEU A 215 -7.11 1.00 -27.17
C LEU A 215 -8.09 2.07 -27.65
N ILE A 216 -8.07 2.42 -28.94
CA ILE A 216 -8.93 3.46 -29.52
C ILE A 216 -10.40 3.07 -29.41
N ILE A 217 -10.77 1.87 -29.86
CA ILE A 217 -12.18 1.41 -29.81
C ILE A 217 -12.68 1.34 -28.37
N THR A 218 -11.84 0.86 -27.45
CA THR A 218 -12.26 0.70 -26.05
C THR A 218 -12.38 2.05 -25.36
N ASN A 219 -11.41 2.96 -25.53
CA ASN A 219 -11.38 4.23 -24.80
C ASN A 219 -12.28 5.30 -25.42
N ASP A 220 -12.52 5.28 -26.73
CA ASP A 220 -13.31 6.33 -27.38
C ASP A 220 -14.77 5.92 -27.58
N PHE A 221 -15.05 4.63 -27.76
CA PHE A 221 -16.38 4.16 -28.16
C PHE A 221 -17.06 3.27 -27.10
N LEU A 222 -16.39 2.23 -26.60
CA LEU A 222 -17.03 1.26 -25.71
C LEU A 222 -17.08 1.73 -24.26
N PHE A 223 -15.94 2.15 -23.73
CA PHE A 223 -15.74 2.48 -22.32
C PHE A 223 -14.91 3.77 -22.10
N PRO A 224 -15.46 4.95 -22.45
CA PRO A 224 -14.78 6.21 -22.17
C PRO A 224 -14.43 6.41 -20.70
N ASN A 225 -13.19 6.85 -20.44
CA ASN A 225 -12.67 7.14 -19.10
C ASN A 225 -12.74 5.96 -18.12
N ASN A 226 -12.59 4.73 -18.60
CA ASN A 226 -12.67 3.52 -17.81
C ASN A 226 -11.63 3.45 -16.68
N LYS A 227 -12.07 3.11 -15.47
CA LYS A 227 -11.20 2.78 -14.35
C LYS A 227 -11.95 1.88 -13.37
N ILE A 228 -11.41 0.70 -13.09
CA ILE A 228 -11.95 -0.19 -12.07
C ILE A 228 -11.08 -0.09 -10.82
N VAL A 229 -11.70 0.19 -9.69
CA VAL A 229 -11.04 0.19 -8.39
C VAL A 229 -11.64 -0.88 -7.48
N TYR A 230 -10.84 -1.40 -6.56
CA TYR A 230 -11.24 -2.38 -5.56
C TYR A 230 -10.69 -2.04 -4.18
N GLY A 231 -11.39 -2.46 -3.14
CA GLY A 231 -10.95 -2.26 -1.76
C GLY A 231 -12.04 -2.59 -0.75
N PRO A 232 -11.71 -2.60 0.55
CA PRO A 232 -12.66 -2.95 1.59
C PRO A 232 -13.69 -1.84 1.80
N CYS A 233 -14.91 -2.23 2.17
CA CYS A 233 -15.94 -1.27 2.57
C CYS A 233 -15.57 -0.61 3.90
N PRO A 234 -15.70 0.74 4.05
CA PRO A 234 -15.32 1.44 5.28
C PRO A 234 -16.05 0.99 6.55
N SER A 235 -17.22 0.33 6.43
CA SER A 235 -18.06 -0.05 7.58
C SER A 235 -18.06 -1.54 7.89
N CYS A 236 -17.71 -2.40 6.93
CA CYS A 236 -17.81 -3.85 7.14
C CYS A 236 -16.67 -4.65 6.52
N GLU A 237 -15.63 -3.98 6.01
CA GLU A 237 -14.38 -4.57 5.49
C GLU A 237 -14.55 -5.55 4.32
N VAL A 238 -15.77 -5.75 3.84
CA VAL A 238 -16.04 -6.60 2.68
C VAL A 238 -15.48 -5.93 1.44
N ASN A 239 -14.64 -6.67 0.70
CA ASN A 239 -14.07 -6.21 -0.57
C ASN A 239 -15.15 -5.91 -1.60
N GLN A 240 -15.09 -4.70 -2.15
CA GLN A 240 -16.00 -4.22 -3.17
C GLN A 240 -15.24 -3.68 -4.36
N ARG A 241 -15.96 -3.51 -5.46
CA ARG A 241 -15.42 -2.95 -6.69
C ARG A 241 -16.33 -1.85 -7.17
N VAL A 242 -15.71 -0.81 -7.69
CA VAL A 242 -16.40 0.34 -8.26
C VAL A 242 -15.83 0.60 -9.64
N TYR A 243 -16.72 0.78 -10.61
CA TYR A 243 -16.38 1.13 -11.99
C TYR A 243 -16.61 2.62 -12.20
N PHE A 244 -15.62 3.30 -12.74
CA PHE A 244 -15.68 4.66 -13.25
C PHE A 244 -15.60 4.62 -14.77
N GLY A 245 -16.31 5.54 -15.42
CA GLY A 245 -16.38 5.65 -16.88
C GLY A 245 -17.79 5.42 -17.42
N ASN A 246 -17.93 5.65 -18.72
CA ASN A 246 -19.18 5.48 -19.45
C ASN A 246 -19.24 4.09 -20.07
N ILE A 247 -20.45 3.54 -20.23
CA ILE A 247 -20.66 2.23 -20.87
C ILE A 247 -21.52 2.45 -22.09
N LEU A 248 -20.98 2.23 -23.29
CA LEU A 248 -21.73 2.29 -24.57
C LEU A 248 -22.56 3.59 -24.72
N GLY A 249 -21.99 4.74 -24.33
CA GLY A 249 -22.66 6.04 -24.39
C GLY A 249 -23.62 6.35 -23.23
N VAL A 250 -23.81 5.43 -22.28
CA VAL A 250 -24.50 5.71 -21.01
C VAL A 250 -23.50 6.33 -20.05
N GLU A 251 -23.84 7.53 -19.55
CA GLU A 251 -23.03 8.24 -18.57
C GLU A 251 -22.97 7.44 -17.26
N GLY A 252 -21.74 7.14 -16.84
CA GLY A 252 -21.47 6.51 -15.55
C GLY A 252 -20.82 7.48 -14.57
N PHE A 253 -20.11 6.94 -13.59
CA PHE A 253 -19.41 7.74 -12.60
C PHE A 253 -18.10 8.28 -13.18
N ASN A 254 -17.95 9.60 -13.24
CA ASN A 254 -16.73 10.25 -13.72
C ASN A 254 -15.75 10.51 -12.57
N ASP A 255 -16.06 11.45 -11.68
CA ASP A 255 -15.14 11.86 -10.60
C ASP A 255 -15.49 11.27 -9.24
N VAL A 256 -16.78 11.17 -8.93
CA VAL A 256 -17.28 10.62 -7.66
C VAL A 256 -18.29 9.53 -7.95
N ALA A 257 -18.03 8.34 -7.42
CA ALA A 257 -18.94 7.20 -7.47
C ALA A 257 -19.61 7.02 -6.11
N THR A 258 -20.93 6.97 -6.10
CA THR A 258 -21.69 6.57 -4.91
C THR A 258 -22.11 5.12 -5.08
N SER A 259 -21.51 4.23 -4.30
CA SER A 259 -21.82 2.79 -4.34
C SER A 259 -22.41 2.34 -3.00
N LYS A 260 -23.34 1.38 -3.09
CA LYS A 260 -23.94 0.71 -1.94
C LYS A 260 -23.18 -0.57 -1.66
N CYS A 261 -22.85 -0.80 -0.40
CA CYS A 261 -22.23 -2.04 0.00
C CYS A 261 -23.17 -3.24 -0.15
N THR A 262 -22.68 -4.34 -0.75
CA THR A 262 -23.44 -5.58 -0.93
C THR A 262 -23.88 -6.21 0.40
N ASN A 263 -23.07 -6.10 1.45
CA ASN A 263 -23.35 -6.70 2.76
C ASN A 263 -24.08 -5.71 3.69
N CYS A 264 -23.42 -4.63 4.11
CA CYS A 264 -23.98 -3.68 5.08
C CYS A 264 -24.96 -2.65 4.48
N LYS A 265 -25.10 -2.58 3.15
CA LYS A 265 -26.00 -1.63 2.42
C LYS A 265 -25.73 -0.15 2.68
N VAL A 266 -24.65 0.18 3.40
CA VAL A 266 -24.20 1.55 3.62
C VAL A 266 -23.73 2.14 2.29
N GLN A 267 -24.09 3.40 2.06
CA GLN A 267 -23.61 4.18 0.92
C GLN A 267 -22.28 4.80 1.27
N PHE A 268 -21.29 4.62 0.42
CA PHE A 268 -20.00 5.30 0.53
C PHE A 268 -19.67 5.98 -0.80
N GLN A 269 -18.89 7.04 -0.71
CA GLN A 269 -18.44 7.81 -1.86
C GLN A 269 -16.99 7.50 -2.13
N VAL A 270 -16.67 7.21 -3.38
CA VAL A 270 -15.31 6.96 -3.85
C VAL A 270 -14.96 8.02 -4.87
N GLN A 271 -13.83 8.68 -4.69
CA GLN A 271 -13.32 9.63 -5.66
C GLN A 271 -12.30 8.94 -6.58
N LYS A 272 -12.38 9.21 -7.89
CA LYS A 272 -11.54 8.57 -8.91
C LYS A 272 -10.04 8.85 -8.75
N LYS A 273 -9.70 10.02 -8.19
CA LYS A 273 -8.33 10.52 -7.97
C LYS A 273 -7.89 10.50 -6.49
N SER A 274 -8.65 9.86 -5.59
CA SER A 274 -8.32 9.81 -4.16
C SER A 274 -7.54 8.56 -3.76
#